data_AF-A0A836WS81-F1
#
_entry.id   AF-A0A836WS81-F1
#
_cell.length_a   1.000
_cell.length_b   1.000
_cell.length_c   1.000
_cell.angle_alpha   90.00
_cell.angle_beta   90.00
_cell.angle_gamma   90.00
#
_symmetry.space_group_name_H-M   'P 1'
#
loop_
_entity.id
_entity.type
_entity.pdbx_description
1 polymer ?
#
loop_
_entity_poly.entity_id
_entity_poly.type
_entity_poly.pdbx_seq_one_letter_code
_entity_poly.pdbx_strand_id
1 'polypeptide(L)'
;ERARTGGGPSFIHCDVPLFHAHFEGDQETYRADGEVAKLRADRDCLKNFRDRVIGEKLVAEAELDRIDESATQQAAAAIAAAKNAPQPPSDALYTDVYATY
;
A
#
# COMPACT_ATOMS: atom_id res chain seq x y z
N GLU A 1 24.57 -2.82 6.34
CA GLU A 1 25.96 -3.24 6.11
C GLU A 1 26.16 -4.26 4.98
N ARG A 2 25.73 -5.54 5.06
CA ARG A 2 26.07 -6.61 4.07
C ARG A 2 26.07 -6.19 2.58
N ALA A 3 24.97 -5.63 2.08
CA ALA A 3 24.88 -5.23 0.67
C ALA A 3 25.82 -4.06 0.33
N ARG A 4 25.94 -3.07 1.23
CA ARG A 4 26.79 -1.88 1.04
C ARG A 4 28.28 -2.21 1.11
N THR A 5 28.67 -3.24 1.85
CA THR A 5 30.07 -3.65 2.02
C THR A 5 30.50 -4.74 1.03
N GLY A 6 29.74 -4.96 -0.06
CA GLY A 6 30.11 -5.94 -1.09
C GLY A 6 29.88 -7.41 -0.70
N GLY A 7 29.09 -7.69 0.33
CA GLY A 7 28.82 -9.04 0.83
C GLY A 7 27.88 -9.89 -0.04
N GLY A 8 27.57 -9.44 -1.26
CA GLY A 8 26.66 -10.12 -2.19
C GLY A 8 25.18 -10.03 -1.80
N PRO A 9 24.32 -10.79 -2.51
CA PRO A 9 22.87 -10.74 -2.29
C PRO A 9 22.44 -11.30 -0.94
N SER A 10 21.20 -10.96 -0.57
CA SER A 10 20.49 -11.48 0.59
C SER A 10 19.07 -11.87 0.16
N PHE A 11 18.49 -12.84 0.86
CA PHE A 11 17.07 -13.16 0.77
C PHE A 11 16.37 -12.67 2.03
N ILE A 12 15.22 -12.01 1.86
CA ILE A 12 14.36 -11.56 2.95
C ILE A 12 12.95 -12.06 2.63
N HIS A 13 12.39 -12.88 3.50
CA HIS A 13 11.01 -13.31 3.42
C HIS A 13 10.16 -12.46 4.36
N CYS A 14 9.24 -11.68 3.80
CA CYS A 14 8.26 -10.90 4.55
C CYS A 14 6.90 -11.56 4.42
N ASP A 15 6.44 -12.18 5.50
CA ASP A 15 5.08 -12.70 5.60
C ASP A 15 4.13 -11.55 5.96
N VAL A 16 3.23 -11.22 5.03
CA VAL A 16 2.22 -10.18 5.19
C VAL A 16 0.85 -10.68 4.73
N PRO A 17 -0.25 -10.31 5.42
CA PRO A 17 -1.59 -10.65 4.97
C PRO A 17 -2.03 -9.77 3.79
N LEU A 18 -2.79 -10.37 2.85
CA LEU A 18 -3.49 -9.62 1.81
C LEU A 18 -4.95 -9.41 2.22
N PHE A 19 -5.31 -8.19 2.59
CA PHE A 19 -6.63 -7.91 3.15
C PHE A 19 -7.75 -7.70 2.12
N HIS A 20 -7.39 -7.51 0.86
CA HIS A 20 -8.32 -7.49 -0.26
C HIS A 20 -8.11 -8.76 -1.09
N ALA A 21 -9.04 -9.03 -2.01
CA ALA A 21 -8.96 -10.17 -2.88
C ALA A 21 -7.78 -10.04 -3.87
N HIS A 22 -7.50 -11.08 -4.66
CA HIS A 22 -6.39 -11.04 -5.62
C HIS A 22 -6.56 -9.93 -6.67
N PHE A 23 -7.80 -9.65 -7.06
CA PHE A 23 -8.20 -8.59 -7.97
C PHE A 23 -9.65 -8.18 -7.71
N GLU A 24 -10.09 -7.07 -8.31
CA GLU A 24 -11.48 -6.61 -8.23
C GLU A 24 -12.44 -7.58 -8.94
N GLY A 25 -13.27 -8.27 -8.15
CA GLY A 25 -14.22 -9.29 -8.63
C GLY A 25 -13.84 -10.73 -8.28
N ASP A 26 -12.67 -10.96 -7.69
CA ASP A 26 -12.33 -12.25 -7.08
C ASP A 26 -13.32 -12.56 -5.94
N GLN A 27 -13.87 -13.78 -5.97
CA GLN A 27 -14.88 -14.26 -5.02
C GLN A 27 -14.29 -14.85 -3.74
N GLU A 28 -12.95 -15.00 -3.66
CA GLU A 28 -12.21 -15.44 -2.46
C GLU A 28 -12.68 -16.78 -1.89
N THR A 29 -13.25 -17.69 -2.70
CA THR A 29 -13.80 -19.00 -2.26
C THR A 29 -12.76 -19.95 -1.66
N TYR A 30 -11.48 -19.58 -1.74
CA TYR A 30 -10.35 -20.31 -1.18
C TYR A 30 -9.97 -19.86 0.23
N ARG A 31 -10.59 -18.79 0.76
CA ARG A 31 -10.33 -18.29 2.11
C ARG A 31 -11.30 -18.90 3.11
N ALA A 32 -10.86 -19.09 4.35
CA ALA A 32 -11.75 -19.53 5.41
C ALA A 32 -12.67 -18.38 5.86
N ASP A 33 -13.87 -18.73 6.31
CA ASP A 33 -14.81 -17.75 6.86
C ASP A 33 -14.18 -16.96 8.02
N GLY A 34 -14.24 -15.63 7.93
CA GLY A 34 -13.71 -14.73 8.95
C GLY A 34 -12.17 -14.58 8.97
N GLU A 35 -11.44 -15.26 8.09
CA GLU A 35 -9.96 -15.21 8.05
C GLU A 35 -9.44 -13.78 7.91
N VAL A 36 -9.96 -13.02 6.93
CA VAL A 36 -9.52 -11.63 6.67
C VAL A 36 -9.81 -10.71 7.86
N ALA A 37 -10.97 -10.87 8.50
CA ALA A 37 -11.35 -10.08 9.66
C ALA A 37 -10.37 -10.31 10.82
N LYS A 38 -10.00 -11.58 11.07
CA LYS A 38 -8.99 -11.95 12.06
C LYS A 38 -7.62 -11.37 11.70
N LEU A 39 -7.19 -11.50 10.44
CA LEU A 39 -5.92 -10.93 9.99
C LEU A 39 -5.87 -9.40 10.17
N ARG A 40 -6.96 -8.67 9.91
CA ARG A 40 -7.04 -7.21 10.15
C ARG A 40 -7.10 -6.83 11.63
N ALA A 41 -7.56 -7.73 12.50
CA ALA A 41 -7.55 -7.51 13.94
C ALA A 41 -6.13 -7.71 14.50
N ASP A 42 -5.46 -8.78 14.09
CA ASP A 42 -4.23 -9.25 14.73
C ASP A 42 -2.94 -8.78 14.01
N ARG A 43 -3.00 -8.52 12.69
CA ARG A 43 -1.82 -8.33 11.83
C ARG A 43 -1.83 -7.04 11.01
N ASP A 44 -2.72 -6.10 11.30
CA ASP A 44 -2.70 -4.77 10.68
C ASP A 44 -1.48 -3.98 11.17
N CYS A 45 -0.54 -3.73 10.25
CA CYS A 45 0.71 -3.05 10.57
C CYS A 45 0.50 -1.59 11.02
N LEU A 46 -0.56 -0.92 10.58
CA LEU A 46 -0.84 0.45 10.99
C LEU A 46 -1.35 0.50 12.44
N LYS A 47 -2.24 -0.43 12.81
CA LYS A 47 -2.69 -0.56 14.21
C LYS A 47 -1.54 -0.91 15.14
N ASN A 48 -0.77 -1.94 14.77
CA ASN A 48 0.38 -2.37 15.57
C ASN A 48 1.44 -1.26 15.73
N PHE A 49 1.67 -0.48 14.67
CA PHE A 49 2.57 0.67 14.74
C PHE A 49 2.03 1.76 15.67
N ARG A 50 0.76 2.15 15.48
CA ARG A 50 0.07 3.18 16.27
C ARG A 50 0.09 2.85 17.76
N ASP A 51 -0.32 1.62 18.12
CA ASP A 51 -0.32 1.15 19.51
C ASP A 51 1.08 1.21 20.12
N ARG A 52 2.10 0.80 19.36
CA ARG A 52 3.49 0.82 19.81
C ARG A 52 3.99 2.23 20.07
N VAL A 53 3.87 3.13 19.10
CA VAL A 53 4.47 4.48 19.22
C VAL A 53 3.73 5.37 20.22
N ILE A 54 2.42 5.18 20.39
CA ILE A 54 1.65 5.83 21.45
C ILE A 54 2.03 5.26 22.82
N GLY A 55 2.09 3.93 22.95
CA GLY A 55 2.46 3.26 24.21
C GLY A 55 3.88 3.62 24.69
N GLU A 56 4.82 3.77 23.74
CA GLU A 56 6.19 4.22 23.99
C GLU A 56 6.30 5.76 24.12
N LYS A 57 5.20 6.50 23.98
CA LYS A 57 5.13 7.98 24.03
C LYS A 57 6.07 8.67 23.03
N LEU A 58 6.33 8.02 21.90
CA LEU A 58 7.16 8.56 20.81
C LEU A 58 6.39 9.54 19.94
N VAL A 59 5.08 9.34 19.80
CA VAL A 59 4.19 10.15 18.97
C VAL A 59 2.87 10.37 19.71
N ALA A 60 2.32 11.59 19.62
CA ALA A 60 1.01 11.88 20.19
C ALA A 60 -0.11 11.31 19.30
N GLU A 61 -1.18 10.80 19.91
CA GLU A 61 -2.32 10.25 19.17
C GLU A 61 -2.91 11.25 18.15
N ALA A 62 -3.12 12.51 18.59
CA ALA A 62 -3.63 13.57 17.74
C ALA A 62 -2.71 13.92 16.56
N GLU A 63 -1.44 13.55 16.59
CA GLU A 63 -0.54 13.70 15.45
C GLU A 63 -0.79 12.62 14.40
N LEU A 64 -0.98 11.37 14.82
CA LEU A 64 -1.34 10.28 13.90
C LEU A 64 -2.70 10.52 13.26
N ASP A 65 -3.69 11.02 14.01
CA ASP A 65 -5.00 11.37 13.45
C ASP A 65 -4.91 12.44 12.35
N ARG A 66 -4.09 13.47 12.56
CA ARG A 66 -3.84 14.50 11.54
C ARG A 66 -3.15 13.92 10.30
N ILE A 67 -2.26 12.94 10.47
CA ILE A 67 -1.60 12.25 9.36
C ILE A 67 -2.61 11.42 8.57
N ASP A 68 -3.48 10.67 9.25
CA ASP A 68 -4.54 9.87 8.61
C ASP A 68 -5.51 10.76 7.82
N GLU A 69 -5.91 11.90 8.38
CA GLU A 69 -6.76 12.88 7.69
C GLU A 69 -6.06 13.45 6.46
N SER A 70 -4.81 13.90 6.62
CA SER A 70 -3.99 14.45 5.52
C SER A 70 -3.79 13.42 4.39
N ALA A 71 -3.47 12.18 4.73
CA ALA A 71 -3.30 11.10 3.75
C ALA A 71 -4.60 10.81 2.99
N THR A 72 -5.74 10.81 3.69
CA THR A 72 -7.07 10.62 3.09
C THR A 72 -7.39 11.75 2.12
N GLN A 73 -7.14 13.01 2.50
CA GLN A 73 -7.34 14.16 1.63
C GLN A 73 -6.46 14.11 0.38
N GLN A 74 -5.18 13.74 0.53
CA GLN A 74 -4.26 13.57 -0.60
C GLN A 74 -4.72 12.46 -1.55
N ALA A 75 -5.17 11.32 -1.01
CA ALA A 75 -5.72 10.23 -1.82
C ALA A 75 -6.98 10.67 -2.60
N ALA A 76 -7.89 11.37 -1.94
CA ALA A 76 -9.11 11.89 -2.59
C ALA A 76 -8.78 12.89 -3.72
N ALA A 77 -7.82 13.79 -3.48
CA ALA A 77 -7.37 14.74 -4.50
C ALA A 77 -6.72 14.02 -5.70
N ALA A 78 -5.88 13.01 -5.46
CA ALA A 78 -5.26 12.21 -6.51
C ALA A 78 -6.31 11.43 -7.34
N ILE A 79 -7.31 10.84 -6.68
CA ILE A 79 -8.42 10.15 -7.35
C ILE A 79 -9.22 11.12 -8.22
N ALA A 80 -9.52 12.32 -7.72
CA ALA A 80 -10.24 13.34 -8.48
C ALA A 80 -9.44 13.79 -9.71
N ALA A 81 -8.13 14.04 -9.55
CA ALA A 81 -7.26 14.38 -10.66
C ALA A 81 -7.21 13.27 -11.71
N ALA A 82 -7.05 12.01 -11.30
CA ALA A 82 -7.00 10.86 -12.20
C ALA A 82 -8.31 10.67 -12.98
N LYS A 83 -9.47 10.82 -12.32
CA LYS A 83 -10.79 10.72 -12.99
C LYS A 83 -11.04 11.85 -13.99
N ASN A 84 -10.49 13.03 -13.74
CA ASN A 84 -10.66 14.20 -14.60
C ASN A 84 -9.58 14.30 -15.70
N ALA A 85 -8.56 13.43 -15.68
CA ALA A 85 -7.53 13.42 -16.68
C ALA A 85 -8.12 13.09 -18.07
N PRO A 86 -7.69 13.77 -19.14
CA PRO A 86 -8.13 13.43 -20.48
C PRO A 86 -7.67 12.02 -20.85
N GLN A 87 -8.45 11.36 -21.70
CA GLN A 87 -7.99 10.12 -22.32
C GLN A 87 -6.74 10.39 -23.17
N PRO A 88 -5.80 9.43 -23.25
CA PRO A 88 -4.65 9.57 -24.12
C PRO A 88 -5.12 9.73 -25.59
N PRO A 89 -4.43 10.55 -26.39
CA PRO A 89 -4.72 10.66 -27.81
C PRO A 89 -4.42 9.34 -28.53
N SER A 90 -5.07 9.08 -29.67
CA SER A 90 -4.96 7.79 -30.37
C SER A 90 -3.58 7.50 -30.94
N ASP A 91 -2.77 8.52 -31.19
CA ASP A 91 -1.39 8.39 -31.66
C ASP A 91 -0.44 7.85 -30.56
N ALA A 92 -0.79 8.01 -29.28
CA ALA A 92 -0.07 7.41 -28.15
C ALA A 92 -0.05 5.86 -28.22
N LEU A 93 -0.92 5.24 -29.02
CA LEU A 93 -0.88 3.80 -29.28
C LEU A 93 0.44 3.35 -29.94
N TYR A 94 1.13 4.24 -30.65
CA TYR A 94 2.33 3.91 -31.44
C TYR A 94 3.64 4.40 -30.81
N THR A 95 3.57 5.09 -29.67
CA THR A 95 4.74 5.60 -28.93
C THR A 95 5.25 4.55 -27.92
N ASP A 96 6.45 4.78 -27.38
CA ASP A 96 7.08 3.95 -26.33
C ASP A 96 7.35 2.46 -26.68
N VAL A 97 7.33 2.12 -27.97
CA VAL A 97 7.76 0.83 -28.55
C VAL A 97 9.28 0.72 -28.60
N TYR A 98 9.96 1.82 -28.96
CA TYR A 98 11.41 1.93 -28.97
C TYR A 98 11.87 3.11 -28.09
N ALA A 99 13.04 2.98 -27.47
CA ALA A 99 13.63 4.08 -26.69
C ALA A 99 13.99 5.29 -27.56
N THR A 100 14.15 5.11 -28.87
CA THR A 100 14.43 6.16 -29.84
C THR A 100 13.84 5.75 -31.19
N TYR A 101 13.24 6.71 -31.89
CA TYR A 101 12.52 6.54 -33.16
C TYR A 101 13.21 7.29 -34.30
#